data_AF-A0A7Y3XUM0-F1
#
_entry.id   AF-A0A7Y3XUM0-F1
#
_cell.length_a   1.000
_cell.length_b   1.000
_cell.length_c   1.000
_cell.angle_alpha   90.00
_cell.angle_beta   90.00
_cell.angle_gamma   90.00
#
_symmetry.space_group_name_H-M   'P 1'
#
loop_
_entity.id
_entity.type
_entity.pdbx_description
1 polymer ?
#
loop_
_entity_poly.entity_id
_entity_poly.type
_entity_poly.pdbx_seq_one_letter_code
_entity_poly.pdbx_strand_id
1 'polypeptide(L)'
;MLRAPWLATLTAAALLPLLAQAAAEQQFRSEEGTLTVSTVADGLRNPWALAFLPGGKDMLVTERTGNLRLVNAEGKVGPPISGVPKVWAEGQGGLLDVVLSPEFGKDRTVYLSYAEEGSDGKAGTAVGRGQLSEDRARLENFTVVFRQQPKLSVGNHFGSRLVFDRNGYLFIALGENNQRPTAQDLDKLQGKIVRILPDGEVPKDNPFVGKSNVRPEIWSYGHRNQQGAALNPWTGKLWTHEHGPRGGDEINIPEPGKNYGWPIATHGINYSLLPIPEAKGKHVDGMVDPHHVWEKSPGISGMAFYDSPTFKAWDHNLFIGALATQELIRLQLKGDKVVHEERLLGDLKARIRDVRVGPDGYLYVLTDDKDGALLKVGLDGDA
;
A
#
# COMPACT_ATOMS: atom_id res chain seq x y z
N MET A 1 13.83 -78.54 -27.70
CA MET A 1 12.60 -77.79 -27.37
C MET A 1 12.66 -77.43 -25.90
N LEU A 2 13.08 -76.21 -25.56
CA LEU A 2 13.13 -75.68 -24.19
C LEU A 2 12.08 -74.57 -24.10
N ARG A 3 11.12 -74.67 -23.17
CA ARG A 3 10.16 -73.61 -22.83
C ARG A 3 10.43 -73.19 -21.39
N ALA A 4 10.78 -71.92 -21.21
CA ALA A 4 10.87 -71.26 -19.91
C ALA A 4 9.52 -70.59 -19.57
N PRO A 5 9.03 -70.62 -18.32
CA PRO A 5 7.89 -69.81 -17.91
C PRO A 5 8.36 -68.45 -17.41
N TRP A 6 7.70 -67.39 -17.86
CA TRP A 6 7.92 -66.03 -17.39
C TRP A 6 7.02 -65.80 -16.16
N LEU A 7 7.62 -65.50 -15.00
CA LEU A 7 6.89 -64.97 -13.85
C LEU A 7 6.63 -63.48 -14.08
N ALA A 8 5.35 -63.10 -14.20
CA ALA A 8 4.92 -61.71 -14.16
C ALA A 8 4.78 -61.28 -12.69
N THR A 9 5.70 -60.43 -12.22
CA THR A 9 5.57 -59.72 -10.94
C THR A 9 4.60 -58.54 -11.10
N LEU A 10 3.43 -58.64 -10.45
CA LEU A 10 2.48 -57.54 -10.25
C LEU A 10 3.05 -56.58 -9.20
N THR A 11 3.53 -55.41 -9.63
CA THR A 11 3.81 -54.27 -8.74
C THR A 11 2.51 -53.51 -8.48
N ALA A 12 1.94 -53.70 -7.29
CA ALA A 12 0.84 -52.86 -6.81
C ALA A 12 1.41 -51.47 -6.43
N ALA A 13 1.20 -50.48 -7.30
CA ALA A 13 1.48 -49.08 -6.98
C ALA A 13 0.39 -48.58 -6.03
N ALA A 14 0.71 -48.45 -4.74
CA ALA A 14 -0.15 -47.78 -3.77
C ALA A 14 -0.17 -46.28 -4.07
N LEU A 15 -1.27 -45.80 -4.67
CA LEU A 15 -1.59 -44.38 -4.77
C LEU A 15 -1.97 -43.87 -3.37
N LEU A 16 -1.00 -43.32 -2.65
CA LEU A 16 -1.28 -42.51 -1.46
C LEU A 16 -1.87 -41.17 -1.92
N PRO A 17 -3.10 -40.80 -1.51
CA PRO A 17 -3.60 -39.47 -1.78
C PRO A 17 -2.76 -38.48 -0.97
N LEU A 18 -2.07 -37.56 -1.65
CA LEU A 18 -1.57 -36.35 -1.00
C LEU A 18 -2.80 -35.55 -0.54
N LEU A 19 -3.15 -35.68 0.73
CA LEU A 19 -3.99 -34.71 1.39
C LEU A 19 -3.17 -33.40 1.45
N ALA A 20 -3.57 -32.41 0.68
CA ALA A 20 -3.07 -31.06 0.82
C ALA A 20 -3.39 -30.61 2.25
N GLN A 21 -2.37 -30.58 3.09
CA GLN A 21 -2.50 -30.17 4.47
C GLN A 21 -2.63 -28.64 4.45
N ALA A 22 -3.86 -28.14 4.53
CA ALA A 22 -4.10 -26.71 4.72
C ALA A 22 -3.26 -26.25 5.92
N ALA A 23 -2.50 -25.17 5.74
CA ALA A 23 -1.70 -24.59 6.82
C ALA A 23 -2.64 -24.33 8.01
N ALA A 24 -2.24 -24.77 9.20
CA ALA A 24 -3.07 -24.62 10.40
C ALA A 24 -3.32 -23.13 10.67
N GLU A 25 -4.57 -22.79 10.94
CA GLU A 25 -4.97 -21.46 11.39
C GLU A 25 -4.25 -21.14 12.70
N GLN A 26 -3.57 -20.00 12.72
CA GLN A 26 -2.83 -19.51 13.88
C GLN A 26 -3.73 -18.60 14.71
N GLN A 27 -3.60 -18.67 16.03
CA GLN A 27 -4.33 -17.82 16.95
C GLN A 27 -3.39 -16.85 17.66
N PHE A 28 -3.80 -15.58 17.75
CA PHE A 28 -3.08 -14.54 18.48
C PHE A 28 -4.03 -13.83 19.44
N ARG A 29 -3.49 -13.20 20.48
CA ARG A 29 -4.31 -12.43 21.43
C ARG A 29 -4.61 -11.04 20.87
N SER A 30 -5.83 -10.56 21.11
CA SER A 30 -6.22 -9.16 21.03
C SER A 30 -7.09 -8.80 22.23
N GLU A 31 -7.12 -7.52 22.58
CA GLU A 31 -8.02 -6.93 23.57
C GLU A 31 -9.50 -7.13 23.21
N GLU A 32 -9.83 -7.26 21.91
CA GLU A 32 -11.21 -7.46 21.43
C GLU A 32 -11.60 -8.94 21.26
N GLY A 33 -10.70 -9.89 21.52
CA GLY A 33 -10.94 -11.33 21.30
C GLY A 33 -9.73 -12.08 20.76
N THR A 34 -9.92 -13.33 20.35
CA THR A 34 -8.82 -14.12 19.77
C THR A 34 -8.72 -13.82 18.28
N LEU A 35 -7.56 -13.37 17.80
CA LEU A 35 -7.33 -13.21 16.36
C LEU A 35 -7.12 -14.57 15.72
N THR A 36 -7.77 -14.80 14.59
CA THR A 36 -7.48 -15.92 13.70
C THR A 36 -6.67 -15.44 12.51
N VAL A 37 -5.62 -16.19 12.15
CA VAL A 37 -4.75 -15.87 11.03
C VAL A 37 -4.54 -17.11 10.18
N SER A 38 -4.96 -17.02 8.92
CA SER A 38 -4.76 -18.06 7.91
C SER A 38 -3.95 -17.53 6.74
N THR A 39 -3.08 -18.37 6.18
CA THR A 39 -2.36 -18.05 4.96
C THR A 39 -3.30 -18.27 3.78
N VAL A 40 -3.57 -17.19 3.03
CA VAL A 40 -4.33 -17.26 1.77
C VAL A 40 -3.41 -17.65 0.63
N ALA A 41 -2.24 -16.99 0.54
CA ALA A 41 -1.24 -17.29 -0.47
C ALA A 41 0.16 -17.05 0.09
N ASP A 42 1.13 -17.82 -0.40
CA ASP A 42 2.57 -17.66 -0.13
C ASP A 42 3.35 -17.57 -1.45
N GLY A 43 4.68 -17.47 -1.39
CA GLY A 43 5.51 -17.42 -2.59
C GLY A 43 5.47 -16.08 -3.32
N LEU A 44 4.95 -15.01 -2.70
CA LEU A 44 4.87 -13.68 -3.29
C LEU A 44 6.21 -12.94 -3.10
N ARG A 45 6.76 -12.35 -4.16
CA ARG A 45 8.07 -11.68 -4.10
C ARG A 45 7.95 -10.21 -3.71
N ASN A 46 8.16 -9.91 -2.43
CA ASN A 46 8.01 -8.57 -1.85
C ASN A 46 6.67 -7.94 -2.28
N PRO A 47 5.52 -8.57 -1.96
CA PRO A 47 4.22 -8.05 -2.35
C PRO A 47 4.01 -6.66 -1.77
N TRP A 48 3.48 -5.72 -2.55
CA TRP A 48 3.37 -4.30 -2.19
C TRP A 48 1.94 -3.84 -1.96
N ALA A 49 1.01 -4.30 -2.79
CA ALA A 49 -0.39 -3.93 -2.74
C ALA A 49 -1.28 -5.09 -3.19
N LEU A 50 -2.53 -5.06 -2.76
CA LEU A 50 -3.57 -5.91 -3.34
C LEU A 50 -4.80 -5.11 -3.76
N ALA A 51 -5.59 -5.65 -4.69
CA ALA A 51 -6.91 -5.15 -5.04
C ALA A 51 -7.87 -6.33 -5.26
N PHE A 52 -8.99 -6.35 -4.53
CA PHE A 52 -10.04 -7.34 -4.74
C PHE A 52 -10.75 -7.09 -6.07
N LEU A 53 -10.85 -8.13 -6.90
CA LEU A 53 -11.67 -8.11 -8.10
C LEU A 53 -13.17 -8.23 -7.72
N PRO A 54 -14.09 -7.80 -8.61
CA PRO A 54 -15.52 -7.99 -8.39
C PRO A 54 -15.87 -9.44 -8.04
N GLY A 55 -16.74 -9.62 -7.06
CA GLY A 55 -17.06 -10.92 -6.46
C GLY A 55 -16.18 -11.28 -5.26
N GLY A 56 -15.07 -10.58 -5.05
CA GLY A 56 -14.33 -10.56 -3.78
C GLY A 56 -13.44 -11.76 -3.49
N LYS A 57 -13.41 -12.76 -4.37
CA LYS A 57 -12.64 -14.00 -4.16
C LYS A 57 -11.26 -13.95 -4.80
N ASP A 58 -11.13 -13.27 -5.92
CA ASP A 58 -9.88 -13.15 -6.66
C ASP A 58 -9.27 -11.76 -6.40
N MET A 59 -7.94 -11.71 -6.36
CA MET A 59 -7.20 -10.50 -6.04
C MET A 59 -6.07 -10.28 -7.05
N LEU A 60 -5.86 -9.03 -7.44
CA LEU A 60 -4.61 -8.60 -8.04
C LEU A 60 -3.62 -8.29 -6.92
N VAL A 61 -2.37 -8.74 -7.04
CA VAL A 61 -1.29 -8.45 -6.10
C VAL A 61 -0.07 -7.96 -6.86
N THR A 62 0.48 -6.82 -6.46
CA THR A 62 1.74 -6.32 -7.02
C THR A 62 2.91 -6.89 -6.26
N GLU A 63 3.93 -7.34 -6.97
CA GLU A 63 5.24 -7.70 -6.44
C GLU A 63 6.22 -6.58 -6.76
N ARG A 64 6.97 -6.08 -5.76
CA ARG A 64 7.89 -4.95 -5.95
C ARG A 64 8.92 -5.20 -7.06
N THR A 65 9.25 -6.47 -7.31
CA THR A 65 10.15 -6.89 -8.40
C THR A 65 9.63 -6.60 -9.82
N GLY A 66 8.36 -6.21 -9.98
CA GLY A 66 7.79 -5.79 -11.27
C GLY A 66 6.64 -6.65 -11.79
N ASN A 67 6.14 -7.62 -11.03
CA ASN A 67 5.06 -8.49 -11.49
C ASN A 67 3.72 -8.05 -10.90
N LEU A 68 2.68 -8.07 -11.74
CA LEU A 68 1.30 -8.14 -11.26
C LEU A 68 0.86 -9.61 -11.28
N ARG A 69 0.32 -10.10 -10.18
CA ARG A 69 -0.08 -11.50 -9.98
C ARG A 69 -1.60 -11.55 -9.77
N LEU A 70 -2.23 -12.62 -10.24
CA LEU A 70 -3.59 -12.99 -9.85
C LEU A 70 -3.50 -14.03 -8.73
N VAL A 71 -4.07 -13.74 -7.56
CA VAL A 71 -4.33 -14.73 -6.51
C VAL A 71 -5.80 -15.10 -6.61
N ASN A 72 -6.09 -16.37 -6.85
CA ASN A 72 -7.47 -16.81 -7.02
C ASN A 72 -8.15 -17.18 -5.69
N ALA A 73 -9.43 -17.52 -5.77
CA ALA A 73 -10.27 -17.94 -4.64
C ALA A 73 -9.67 -19.10 -3.79
N GLU A 74 -8.88 -19.97 -4.41
CA GLU A 74 -8.21 -21.09 -3.71
C GLU A 74 -6.84 -20.71 -3.15
N GLY A 75 -6.44 -19.44 -3.25
CA GLY A 75 -5.15 -18.96 -2.76
C GLY A 75 -3.98 -19.21 -3.72
N LYS A 76 -4.24 -19.73 -4.92
CA LYS A 76 -3.20 -20.03 -5.90
C LYS A 76 -2.68 -18.75 -6.56
N VAL A 77 -1.37 -18.55 -6.49
CA VAL A 77 -0.68 -17.47 -7.20
C VAL A 77 -0.47 -17.86 -8.67
N GLY A 78 -1.17 -17.19 -9.59
CA GLY A 78 -1.03 -17.35 -11.04
C GLY A 78 0.26 -16.74 -11.59
N PRO A 79 0.61 -16.98 -12.88
CA PRO A 79 1.80 -16.39 -13.52
C PRO A 79 1.74 -14.85 -13.56
N PRO A 80 2.86 -14.15 -13.86
CA PRO A 80 2.84 -12.71 -14.05
C PRO A 80 1.88 -12.31 -15.17
N ILE A 81 1.01 -11.36 -14.90
CA ILE A 81 0.13 -10.74 -15.90
C ILE A 81 1.02 -9.93 -16.86
N SER A 82 0.83 -10.17 -18.16
CA SER A 82 1.59 -9.47 -19.20
C SER A 82 1.06 -8.04 -19.44
N GLY A 83 1.82 -7.18 -20.12
CA GLY A 83 1.42 -5.78 -20.39
C GLY A 83 1.59 -4.81 -19.22
N VAL A 84 2.11 -5.29 -18.08
CA VAL A 84 2.57 -4.46 -16.95
C VAL A 84 3.79 -3.63 -17.39
N PRO A 85 3.92 -2.35 -16.98
CA PRO A 85 5.05 -1.51 -17.37
C PRO A 85 6.38 -2.06 -16.86
N LYS A 86 7.46 -1.79 -17.60
CA LYS A 86 8.82 -1.98 -17.08
C LYS A 86 9.02 -1.02 -15.89
N VAL A 87 9.49 -1.56 -14.77
CA VAL A 87 9.75 -0.81 -13.55
C VAL A 87 11.24 -0.69 -13.26
N TRP A 88 11.60 0.31 -12.45
CA TRP A 88 12.92 0.44 -11.85
C TRP A 88 12.89 -0.16 -10.44
N ALA A 89 13.28 -1.43 -10.33
CA ALA A 89 13.17 -2.22 -9.10
C ALA A 89 14.45 -2.17 -8.25
N GLU A 90 14.76 -1.00 -7.71
CA GLU A 90 15.97 -0.74 -6.91
C GLU A 90 15.60 -0.02 -5.59
N GLY A 91 16.27 -0.39 -4.49
CA GLY A 91 15.96 0.12 -3.16
C GLY A 91 14.48 -0.10 -2.76
N GLN A 92 13.76 0.99 -2.53
CA GLN A 92 12.32 1.03 -2.24
C GLN A 92 11.45 1.08 -3.51
N GLY A 93 12.06 1.24 -4.69
CA GLY A 93 11.38 1.33 -5.99
C GLY A 93 10.98 -0.04 -6.54
N GLY A 94 10.08 -0.03 -7.52
CA GLY A 94 9.54 -1.22 -8.15
C GLY A 94 8.14 -1.01 -8.71
N LEU A 95 7.38 -2.10 -8.87
CA LEU A 95 5.93 -2.01 -9.01
C LEU A 95 5.31 -1.84 -7.63
N LEU A 96 4.48 -0.82 -7.46
CA LEU A 96 4.01 -0.38 -6.16
C LEU A 96 2.49 -0.61 -6.09
N ASP A 97 1.66 0.42 -6.24
CA ASP A 97 0.24 0.27 -5.98
C ASP A 97 -0.51 -0.43 -7.12
N VAL A 98 -1.64 -1.06 -6.77
CA VAL A 98 -2.70 -1.46 -7.67
C VAL A 98 -4.05 -1.02 -7.10
N VAL A 99 -4.80 -0.27 -7.90
CA VAL A 99 -6.20 0.07 -7.59
C VAL A 99 -7.07 -0.12 -8.83
N LEU A 100 -8.31 -0.53 -8.60
CA LEU A 100 -9.29 -0.66 -9.68
C LEU A 100 -9.96 0.69 -9.94
N SER A 101 -10.37 0.92 -11.19
CA SER A 101 -11.29 2.00 -11.53
C SER A 101 -12.56 1.92 -10.67
N PRO A 102 -13.13 3.05 -10.22
CA PRO A 102 -14.46 3.06 -9.61
C PRO A 102 -15.54 2.43 -10.50
N GLU A 103 -15.33 2.42 -11.82
CA GLU A 103 -16.21 1.79 -12.81
C GLU A 103 -15.67 0.44 -13.35
N PHE A 104 -14.80 -0.24 -12.61
CA PHE A 104 -14.13 -1.48 -13.06
C PHE A 104 -15.08 -2.55 -13.62
N GLY A 105 -16.29 -2.69 -13.07
CA GLY A 105 -17.29 -3.62 -13.60
C GLY A 105 -17.71 -3.35 -15.05
N LYS A 106 -17.50 -2.12 -15.54
CA LYS A 106 -17.79 -1.70 -16.92
C LYS A 106 -16.51 -1.59 -17.77
N ASP A 107 -15.48 -0.95 -17.23
CA ASP A 107 -14.29 -0.54 -18.00
C ASP A 107 -13.08 -1.48 -17.83
N ARG A 108 -13.12 -2.37 -16.83
CA ARG A 108 -12.04 -3.27 -16.42
C ARG A 108 -10.67 -2.58 -16.23
N THR A 109 -10.67 -1.29 -15.93
CA THR A 109 -9.45 -0.48 -15.89
C THR A 109 -8.74 -0.63 -14.55
N VAL A 110 -7.46 -0.97 -14.61
CA VAL A 110 -6.55 -1.11 -13.47
C VAL A 110 -5.52 0.02 -13.52
N TYR A 111 -5.32 0.69 -12.39
CA TYR A 111 -4.27 1.69 -12.21
C TYR A 111 -3.10 1.08 -11.45
N LEU A 112 -1.89 1.38 -11.93
CA LEU A 112 -0.65 0.96 -11.30
C LEU A 112 0.23 2.18 -11.04
N SER A 113 0.85 2.22 -9.87
CA SER A 113 1.96 3.12 -9.61
C SER A 113 3.27 2.35 -9.55
N TYR A 114 4.36 2.96 -10.03
CA TYR A 114 5.65 2.31 -10.12
C TYR A 114 6.79 3.33 -10.15
N ALA A 115 7.99 2.90 -9.77
CA ALA A 115 9.20 3.68 -9.98
C ALA A 115 9.63 3.59 -11.45
N GLU A 116 9.81 4.74 -12.09
CA GLU A 116 10.24 4.84 -13.50
C GLU A 116 11.57 5.61 -13.55
N GLU A 117 12.57 5.00 -14.18
CA GLU A 117 13.89 5.59 -14.40
C GLU A 117 13.85 6.77 -15.38
N GLY A 118 14.69 7.77 -15.14
CA GLY A 118 14.96 8.90 -16.03
C GLY A 118 16.24 8.70 -16.84
N SER A 119 16.61 9.69 -17.64
CA SER A 119 17.80 9.61 -18.51
C SER A 119 19.13 9.71 -17.75
N ASP A 120 19.12 10.14 -16.49
CA ASP A 120 20.29 10.38 -15.65
C ASP A 120 20.51 9.29 -14.59
N GLY A 121 19.82 8.15 -14.71
CA GLY A 121 19.90 7.04 -13.76
C GLY A 121 19.15 7.25 -12.44
N LYS A 122 18.49 8.41 -12.26
CA LYS A 122 17.56 8.64 -11.14
C LYS A 122 16.15 8.20 -11.53
N ALA A 123 15.31 7.95 -10.53
CA ALA A 123 13.93 7.54 -10.72
C ALA A 123 12.94 8.52 -10.05
N GLY A 124 11.68 8.36 -10.42
CA GLY A 124 10.55 9.02 -9.75
C GLY A 124 9.28 8.22 -10.02
N THR A 125 8.27 8.43 -9.19
CA THR A 125 6.99 7.73 -9.28
C THR A 125 6.27 8.05 -10.60
N ALA A 126 5.77 7.04 -11.27
CA ALA A 126 4.86 7.14 -12.41
C ALA A 126 3.55 6.43 -12.08
N VAL A 127 2.45 6.87 -12.69
CA VAL A 127 1.14 6.23 -12.59
C VAL A 127 0.61 6.02 -14.00
N GLY A 128 0.15 4.81 -14.26
CA GLY A 128 -0.49 4.46 -15.52
C GLY A 128 -1.72 3.60 -15.30
N ARG A 129 -2.47 3.39 -16.37
CA ARG A 129 -3.68 2.58 -16.38
C ARG A 129 -3.75 1.70 -17.61
N GLY A 130 -4.35 0.52 -17.47
CA GLY A 130 -4.62 -0.42 -18.57
C GLY A 130 -5.86 -1.24 -18.29
N GLN A 131 -6.42 -1.86 -19.32
CA GLN A 131 -7.63 -2.69 -19.23
C GLN A 131 -7.22 -4.13 -18.93
N LEU A 132 -7.73 -4.71 -17.84
CA LEU A 132 -7.51 -6.12 -17.55
C LEU A 132 -8.33 -6.96 -18.53
N SER A 133 -7.67 -7.82 -19.30
CA SER A 133 -8.33 -8.74 -20.23
C SER A 133 -9.36 -9.63 -19.53
N GLU A 134 -10.34 -10.14 -20.26
CA GLU A 134 -11.40 -11.00 -19.71
C GLU A 134 -10.84 -12.27 -19.04
N ASP A 135 -9.81 -12.87 -19.66
CA ASP A 135 -9.05 -14.01 -19.13
C ASP A 135 -8.08 -13.64 -17.99
N ARG A 136 -7.94 -12.35 -17.69
CA ARG A 136 -7.11 -11.77 -16.63
C ARG A 136 -5.61 -12.08 -16.78
N ALA A 137 -5.15 -12.39 -17.99
CA ALA A 137 -3.77 -12.73 -18.29
C ALA A 137 -2.92 -11.54 -18.79
N ARG A 138 -3.55 -10.42 -19.15
CA ARG A 138 -2.84 -9.23 -19.65
C ARG A 138 -3.52 -7.91 -19.24
N LEU A 139 -2.71 -6.86 -19.11
CA LEU A 139 -3.16 -5.47 -19.17
C LEU A 139 -3.02 -4.96 -20.61
N GLU A 140 -4.13 -4.58 -21.22
CA GLU A 140 -4.20 -4.02 -22.56
C GLU A 140 -4.14 -2.50 -22.50
N ASN A 141 -3.60 -1.88 -23.56
CA ASN A 141 -3.62 -0.43 -23.76
C ASN A 141 -3.05 0.36 -22.58
N PHE A 142 -1.99 -0.16 -21.94
CA PHE A 142 -1.39 0.49 -20.79
C PHE A 142 -0.80 1.85 -21.19
N THR A 143 -1.24 2.91 -20.52
CA THR A 143 -0.83 4.30 -20.79
C THR A 143 -0.44 4.99 -19.48
N VAL A 144 0.60 5.82 -19.53
CA VAL A 144 1.04 6.61 -18.38
C VAL A 144 0.23 7.90 -18.32
N VAL A 145 -0.43 8.13 -17.18
CA VAL A 145 -1.31 9.29 -16.95
C VAL A 145 -0.66 10.34 -16.05
N PHE A 146 0.36 9.97 -15.28
CA PHE A 146 1.07 10.91 -14.40
C PHE A 146 2.53 10.51 -14.19
N ARG A 147 3.40 11.51 -14.06
CA ARG A 147 4.81 11.34 -13.67
C ARG A 147 5.22 12.39 -12.65
N GLN A 148 5.81 11.92 -11.55
CA GLN A 148 6.56 12.75 -10.63
C GLN A 148 7.78 13.35 -11.36
N GLN A 149 7.86 14.67 -11.37
CA GLN A 149 8.93 15.41 -12.01
C GLN A 149 9.43 16.54 -11.09
N PRO A 150 10.75 16.80 -11.06
CA PRO A 150 11.82 16.00 -11.68
C PRO A 150 11.97 14.62 -11.03
N LYS A 151 12.64 13.69 -11.73
CA LYS A 151 13.07 12.39 -11.17
C LYS A 151 14.36 12.58 -10.38
N LEU A 152 14.31 12.34 -9.07
CA LEU A 152 15.43 12.66 -8.16
C LEU A 152 15.87 11.48 -7.29
N SER A 153 15.11 10.39 -7.28
CA SER A 153 15.39 9.28 -6.39
C SER A 153 16.55 8.44 -6.90
N VAL A 154 17.39 8.00 -5.98
CA VAL A 154 18.40 6.97 -6.22
C VAL A 154 18.05 5.66 -5.48
N GLY A 155 16.79 5.50 -5.06
CA GLY A 155 16.32 4.29 -4.37
C GLY A 155 15.32 4.52 -3.25
N ASN A 156 15.01 5.74 -2.85
CA ASN A 156 14.21 6.03 -1.66
C ASN A 156 13.04 6.99 -1.94
N HIS A 157 12.03 6.91 -1.08
CA HIS A 157 10.95 7.89 -0.91
C HIS A 157 10.12 8.15 -2.17
N PHE A 158 9.63 7.08 -2.80
CA PHE A 158 8.68 7.19 -3.91
C PHE A 158 7.25 7.50 -3.42
N GLY A 159 6.90 7.09 -2.20
CA GLY A 159 5.52 6.99 -1.75
C GLY A 159 4.72 6.02 -2.62
N SER A 160 3.80 6.56 -3.42
CA SER A 160 3.08 5.96 -4.55
C SER A 160 1.69 5.39 -4.29
N ARG A 161 1.12 5.58 -3.09
CA ARG A 161 -0.25 5.14 -2.82
C ARG A 161 -1.27 5.93 -3.66
N LEU A 162 -2.26 5.22 -4.20
CA LEU A 162 -3.34 5.69 -5.05
C LEU A 162 -4.67 5.54 -4.30
N VAL A 163 -5.48 6.60 -4.30
CA VAL A 163 -6.82 6.57 -3.69
C VAL A 163 -7.80 7.32 -4.57
N PHE A 164 -8.82 6.62 -5.08
CA PHE A 164 -9.98 7.29 -5.67
C PHE A 164 -10.87 7.85 -4.57
N ASP A 165 -11.31 9.10 -4.74
CA ASP A 165 -12.29 9.72 -3.87
C ASP A 165 -13.73 9.44 -4.31
N ARG A 166 -14.71 9.89 -3.51
CA ARG A 166 -16.14 9.71 -3.81
C ARG A 166 -16.63 10.48 -5.03
N ASN A 167 -15.86 11.46 -5.51
CA ASN A 167 -16.18 12.29 -6.66
C ASN A 167 -15.46 11.80 -7.93
N GLY A 168 -14.67 10.71 -7.84
CA GLY A 168 -13.93 10.13 -8.95
C GLY A 168 -12.57 10.78 -9.21
N TYR A 169 -12.08 11.65 -8.33
CA TYR A 169 -10.70 12.14 -8.41
C TYR A 169 -9.73 11.08 -7.91
N LEU A 170 -8.55 11.03 -8.51
CA LEU A 170 -7.45 10.17 -8.10
C LEU A 170 -6.43 10.98 -7.29
N PHE A 171 -6.25 10.63 -6.03
CA PHE A 171 -5.16 11.11 -5.20
C PHE A 171 -3.92 10.23 -5.36
N ILE A 172 -2.75 10.86 -5.42
CA ILE A 172 -1.45 10.21 -5.51
C ILE A 172 -0.56 10.75 -4.39
N ALA A 173 -0.09 9.88 -3.50
CA ALA A 173 0.84 10.22 -2.43
C ALA A 173 2.28 10.08 -2.91
N LEU A 174 3.09 11.14 -2.81
CA LEU A 174 4.44 11.18 -3.38
C LEU A 174 5.46 11.54 -2.30
N GLY A 175 6.47 10.70 -2.14
CA GLY A 175 7.62 11.05 -1.31
C GLY A 175 8.55 12.06 -1.99
N GLU A 176 9.46 12.64 -1.22
CA GLU A 176 10.38 13.68 -1.71
C GLU A 176 11.67 13.17 -2.37
N ASN A 177 11.75 11.86 -2.66
CA ASN A 177 12.91 11.23 -3.29
C ASN A 177 14.22 11.36 -2.49
N ASN A 178 14.11 11.62 -1.18
CA ASN A 178 15.22 11.85 -0.25
C ASN A 178 16.06 13.12 -0.56
N GLN A 179 15.46 14.08 -1.26
CA GLN A 179 15.88 15.47 -1.44
C GLN A 179 15.02 16.43 -0.59
N ARG A 180 15.22 16.41 0.74
CA ARG A 180 14.31 17.00 1.74
C ARG A 180 13.73 18.38 1.40
N PRO A 181 14.52 19.41 1.00
CA PRO A 181 13.99 20.75 0.76
C PRO A 181 12.91 20.80 -0.33
N THR A 182 12.96 19.88 -1.28
CA THR A 182 12.03 19.84 -2.42
C THR A 182 10.58 19.55 -2.03
N ALA A 183 10.33 19.07 -0.80
CA ALA A 183 8.99 18.96 -0.23
C ALA A 183 8.28 20.31 -0.11
N GLN A 184 9.03 21.41 0.07
CA GLN A 184 8.53 22.79 0.14
C GLN A 184 8.43 23.47 -1.23
N ASP A 185 9.18 22.97 -2.21
CA ASP A 185 9.22 23.51 -3.57
C ASP A 185 7.92 23.19 -4.34
N LEU A 186 7.17 24.22 -4.70
CA LEU A 186 5.89 24.08 -5.41
C LEU A 186 6.06 23.90 -6.93
N ASP A 187 7.25 24.15 -7.48
CA ASP A 187 7.61 23.84 -8.87
C ASP A 187 7.97 22.35 -9.07
N LYS A 188 8.02 21.56 -7.99
CA LYS A 188 8.40 20.14 -7.97
C LYS A 188 7.31 19.26 -7.39
N LEU A 189 7.29 17.99 -7.80
CA LEU A 189 6.34 16.98 -7.32
C LEU A 189 6.89 16.09 -6.19
N GLN A 190 7.96 16.52 -5.54
CA GLN A 190 8.54 15.82 -4.38
C GLN A 190 7.77 16.16 -3.11
N GLY A 191 7.38 15.16 -2.32
CA GLY A 191 6.76 15.40 -1.00
C GLY A 191 5.38 16.04 -1.09
N LYS A 192 4.53 15.53 -1.98
CA LYS A 192 3.23 16.12 -2.35
C LYS A 192 2.13 15.07 -2.27
N ILE A 193 0.93 15.51 -1.91
CA ILE A 193 -0.30 14.84 -2.35
C ILE A 193 -0.73 15.54 -3.64
N VAL A 194 -0.95 14.76 -4.68
CA VAL A 194 -1.47 15.20 -5.97
C VAL A 194 -2.94 14.79 -6.09
N ARG A 195 -3.76 15.61 -6.75
CA ARG A 195 -5.15 15.28 -7.14
C ARG A 195 -5.31 15.48 -8.64
N ILE A 196 -5.68 14.42 -9.35
CA ILE A 196 -5.91 14.41 -10.81
C ILE A 196 -7.25 13.76 -11.15
N LEU A 197 -7.70 13.94 -12.38
CA LEU A 197 -8.78 13.15 -12.98
C LEU A 197 -8.27 11.74 -13.37
N PRO A 198 -9.17 10.76 -13.57
CA PRO A 198 -8.77 9.39 -13.90
C PRO A 198 -7.90 9.26 -15.17
N ASP A 199 -7.98 10.20 -16.10
CA ASP A 199 -7.19 10.25 -17.33
C ASP A 199 -5.86 11.01 -17.21
N GLY A 200 -5.57 11.59 -16.04
CA GLY A 200 -4.36 12.39 -15.82
C GLY A 200 -4.58 13.90 -15.93
N GLU A 201 -5.76 14.36 -16.37
CA GLU A 201 -6.04 15.79 -16.44
C GLU A 201 -6.08 16.43 -15.04
N VAL A 202 -5.75 17.72 -14.98
CA VAL A 202 -5.74 18.47 -13.72
C VAL A 202 -7.11 19.09 -13.45
N PRO A 203 -7.76 18.79 -12.31
CA PRO A 203 -8.99 19.44 -11.91
C PRO A 203 -8.82 20.96 -11.85
N LYS A 204 -9.75 21.70 -12.47
CA LYS A 204 -9.68 23.17 -12.59
C LYS A 204 -9.75 23.89 -11.23
N ASP A 205 -10.30 23.21 -10.23
CA ASP A 205 -10.46 23.68 -8.85
C ASP A 205 -9.29 23.27 -7.93
N ASN A 206 -8.21 22.68 -8.47
CA ASN A 206 -7.00 22.43 -7.68
C ASN A 206 -6.41 23.76 -7.13
N PRO A 207 -5.84 23.76 -5.90
CA PRO A 207 -5.48 24.98 -5.16
C PRO A 207 -4.35 25.81 -5.77
N PHE A 208 -3.64 25.27 -6.75
CA PHE A 208 -2.54 25.94 -7.42
C PHE A 208 -2.70 26.12 -8.93
N VAL A 209 -3.87 25.81 -9.48
CA VAL A 209 -4.18 26.10 -10.90
C VAL A 209 -4.07 27.60 -11.17
N GLY A 210 -3.45 27.96 -12.30
CA GLY A 210 -3.25 29.34 -12.71
C GLY A 210 -2.12 30.10 -12.00
N LYS A 211 -1.40 29.47 -11.05
CA LYS A 211 -0.25 30.08 -10.39
C LYS A 211 1.03 29.85 -11.21
N SER A 212 1.80 30.92 -11.43
CA SER A 212 3.08 30.85 -12.12
C SER A 212 4.12 30.08 -11.30
N ASN A 213 4.96 29.28 -11.96
CA ASN A 213 6.03 28.47 -11.35
C ASN A 213 5.55 27.51 -10.25
N VAL A 214 4.32 27.01 -10.36
CA VAL A 214 3.77 25.98 -9.48
C VAL A 214 3.16 24.85 -10.30
N ARG A 215 3.32 23.62 -9.81
CA ARG A 215 2.70 22.42 -10.37
C ARG A 215 1.20 22.39 -10.03
N PRO A 216 0.29 22.50 -11.03
CA PRO A 216 -1.14 22.60 -10.76
C PRO A 216 -1.77 21.30 -10.25
N GLU A 217 -1.04 20.17 -10.35
CA GLU A 217 -1.46 18.86 -9.84
C GLU A 217 -1.47 18.80 -8.30
N ILE A 218 -0.74 19.70 -7.62
CA ILE A 218 -0.55 19.66 -6.17
C ILE A 218 -1.89 19.93 -5.45
N TRP A 219 -2.23 19.04 -4.52
CA TRP A 219 -3.30 19.23 -3.54
C TRP A 219 -2.75 19.73 -2.22
N SER A 220 -1.69 19.12 -1.69
CA SER A 220 -0.97 19.58 -0.50
C SER A 220 0.52 19.24 -0.59
N TYR A 221 1.33 19.86 0.26
CA TYR A 221 2.79 19.76 0.19
C TYR A 221 3.44 19.72 1.59
N GLY A 222 4.76 19.56 1.64
CA GLY A 222 5.48 19.41 2.90
C GLY A 222 5.39 18.02 3.49
N HIS A 223 5.34 16.99 2.64
CA HIS A 223 5.35 15.58 3.04
C HIS A 223 6.73 14.95 2.80
N ARG A 224 7.12 13.96 3.60
CA ARG A 224 8.38 13.21 3.49
C ARG A 224 8.24 11.97 2.63
N ASN A 225 7.61 10.92 3.15
CA ASN A 225 7.49 9.64 2.44
C ASN A 225 6.22 8.90 2.85
N GLN A 226 5.14 9.21 2.14
CA GLN A 226 3.81 8.69 2.42
C GLN A 226 3.66 7.23 1.96
N GLN A 227 3.38 6.32 2.88
CA GLN A 227 3.31 4.87 2.59
C GLN A 227 1.86 4.37 2.41
N GLY A 228 0.94 4.87 3.21
CA GLY A 228 -0.47 4.50 3.20
C GLY A 228 -1.36 5.72 3.08
N ALA A 229 -2.49 5.51 2.41
CA ALA A 229 -3.55 6.47 2.22
C ALA A 229 -4.87 5.71 2.07
N ALA A 230 -5.94 6.23 2.65
CA ALA A 230 -7.27 5.65 2.60
C ALA A 230 -8.32 6.74 2.78
N LEU A 231 -9.50 6.58 2.17
CA LEU A 231 -10.63 7.43 2.53
C LEU A 231 -11.21 6.95 3.85
N ASN A 232 -11.42 7.88 4.78
CA ASN A 232 -12.24 7.64 5.94
C ASN A 232 -13.70 7.39 5.48
N PRO A 233 -14.28 6.20 5.74
CA PRO A 233 -15.58 5.83 5.20
C PRO A 233 -16.74 6.59 5.84
N TRP A 234 -16.55 7.24 6.98
CA TRP A 234 -17.61 8.02 7.63
C TRP A 234 -17.61 9.47 7.15
N THR A 235 -16.45 10.05 6.88
CA THR A 235 -16.33 11.48 6.52
C THR A 235 -16.02 11.73 5.04
N GLY A 236 -15.53 10.72 4.31
CA GLY A 236 -15.04 10.85 2.94
C GLY A 236 -13.71 11.62 2.82
N LYS A 237 -13.07 11.97 3.94
CA LYS A 237 -11.78 12.66 3.93
C LYS A 237 -10.65 11.68 3.62
N LEU A 238 -9.68 12.11 2.83
CA LEU A 238 -8.43 11.39 2.66
C LEU A 238 -7.63 11.46 3.98
N TRP A 239 -7.25 10.30 4.49
CA TRP A 239 -6.21 10.18 5.50
C TRP A 239 -4.96 9.62 4.83
N THR A 240 -3.81 10.10 5.29
CA THR A 240 -2.50 9.63 4.83
C THR A 240 -1.62 9.39 6.04
N HIS A 241 -0.61 8.56 5.89
CA HIS A 241 0.48 8.53 6.85
C HIS A 241 1.83 8.43 6.15
N GLU A 242 2.87 8.76 6.87
CA GLU A 242 4.22 8.82 6.33
C GLU A 242 5.29 8.40 7.32
N HIS A 243 6.42 7.96 6.76
CA HIS A 243 7.63 7.73 7.54
C HIS A 243 8.28 9.05 7.89
N GLY A 244 8.56 9.26 9.17
CA GLY A 244 9.53 10.22 9.65
C GLY A 244 10.97 9.77 9.35
N PRO A 245 11.97 10.57 9.73
CA PRO A 245 13.37 10.15 9.73
C PRO A 245 13.64 9.14 10.87
N ARG A 246 14.45 9.47 11.87
CA ARG A 246 14.57 8.66 13.08
C ARG A 246 13.49 9.12 14.06
N GLY A 247 12.36 8.42 14.08
CA GLY A 247 11.16 8.89 14.79
C GLY A 247 10.33 9.85 13.95
N GLY A 248 9.14 10.19 14.45
CA GLY A 248 8.24 11.15 13.80
C GLY A 248 7.49 10.56 12.62
N ASP A 249 7.10 9.29 12.69
CA ASP A 249 6.07 8.77 11.77
C ASP A 249 4.74 9.47 12.11
N GLU A 250 3.96 9.82 11.09
CA GLU A 250 2.81 10.72 11.24
C GLU A 250 1.56 10.18 10.55
N ILE A 251 0.38 10.43 11.12
CA ILE A 251 -0.91 10.45 10.41
C ILE A 251 -1.28 11.90 10.11
N ASN A 252 -1.75 12.15 8.89
CA ASN A 252 -2.18 13.43 8.38
C ASN A 252 -3.57 13.33 7.73
N ILE A 253 -4.34 14.42 7.73
CA ILE A 253 -5.63 14.55 7.01
C ILE A 253 -5.49 15.67 5.96
N PRO A 254 -4.99 15.37 4.75
CA PRO A 254 -4.57 16.39 3.80
C PRO A 254 -5.68 17.30 3.27
N GLU A 255 -5.59 18.58 3.62
CA GLU A 255 -6.42 19.67 3.10
C GLU A 255 -5.81 20.40 1.89
N PRO A 256 -6.66 20.99 1.01
CA PRO A 256 -6.21 21.70 -0.19
C PRO A 256 -5.34 22.92 0.14
N GLY A 257 -4.20 23.01 -0.53
CA GLY A 257 -3.24 24.11 -0.45
C GLY A 257 -2.41 24.15 0.83
N LYS A 258 -2.60 23.20 1.75
CA LYS A 258 -1.92 23.20 3.06
C LYS A 258 -0.51 22.62 3.00
N ASN A 259 0.32 23.09 3.93
CA ASN A 259 1.70 22.69 4.14
C ASN A 259 1.80 21.81 5.38
N TYR A 260 2.27 20.57 5.24
CA TYR A 260 2.48 19.60 6.33
C TYR A 260 3.90 19.64 6.90
N GLY A 261 4.68 20.62 6.45
CA GLY A 261 5.82 21.14 7.18
C GLY A 261 7.17 20.48 6.89
N TRP A 262 7.24 19.24 6.43
CA TRP A 262 8.54 18.61 6.13
C TRP A 262 9.34 19.42 5.09
N PRO A 263 10.65 19.65 5.30
CA PRO A 263 11.49 19.27 6.45
C PRO A 263 11.63 20.35 7.54
N ILE A 264 10.89 21.45 7.40
CA ILE A 264 10.99 22.62 8.30
C ILE A 264 10.34 22.32 9.66
N ALA A 265 9.20 21.62 9.66
CA ALA A 265 8.61 21.02 10.85
C ALA A 265 8.82 19.51 10.81
N THR A 266 9.24 18.92 11.94
CA THR A 266 9.31 17.46 12.08
C THR A 266 9.35 17.05 13.55
N HIS A 267 8.71 15.93 13.86
CA HIS A 267 8.78 15.29 15.17
C HIS A 267 9.93 14.28 15.30
N GLY A 268 10.65 14.01 14.21
CA GLY A 268 11.81 13.13 14.18
C GLY A 268 13.14 13.87 14.27
N ILE A 269 14.22 13.11 14.38
CA ILE A 269 15.59 13.61 14.27
C ILE A 269 16.33 12.92 13.13
N ASN A 270 17.50 13.42 12.77
CA ASN A 270 18.36 12.76 11.82
C ASN A 270 18.88 11.43 12.41
N TYR A 271 19.18 10.44 11.56
CA TYR A 271 19.75 9.17 12.00
C TYR A 271 21.10 9.32 12.71
N SER A 272 21.82 10.42 12.45
CA SER A 272 23.02 10.85 13.17
C SER A 272 22.79 11.28 14.63
N LEU A 273 21.55 11.25 15.12
CA LEU A 273 21.11 11.75 16.43
C LEU A 273 21.09 13.28 16.58
N LEU A 274 21.38 14.02 15.50
CA LEU A 274 21.28 15.47 15.47
C LEU A 274 19.92 15.90 14.89
N PRO A 275 19.49 17.16 15.07
CA PRO A 275 18.32 17.70 14.37
C PRO A 275 18.44 17.54 12.85
N ILE A 276 17.29 17.47 12.17
CA ILE A 276 17.25 17.62 10.71
C ILE A 276 17.75 19.04 10.37
N PRO A 277 18.72 19.21 9.45
CA PRO A 277 19.38 20.50 9.24
C PRO A 277 18.44 21.65 8.89
N GLU A 278 17.36 21.35 8.17
CA GLU A 278 16.35 22.32 7.74
C GLU A 278 15.29 22.63 8.80
N ALA A 279 15.21 21.82 9.86
CA ALA A 279 14.12 21.88 10.83
C ALA A 279 14.23 23.09 11.76
N LYS A 280 13.09 23.72 12.03
CA LYS A 280 12.92 24.86 12.95
C LYS A 280 12.17 24.49 14.23
N GLY A 281 11.57 23.31 14.30
CA GLY A 281 10.86 22.81 15.47
C GLY A 281 9.86 21.71 15.13
N LYS A 282 9.12 21.26 16.15
CA LYS A 282 7.97 20.36 15.96
C LYS A 282 6.76 21.13 15.42
N HIS A 283 6.56 22.36 15.91
CA HIS A 283 5.48 23.26 15.52
C HIS A 283 6.07 24.51 14.86
N VAL A 284 5.56 24.88 13.68
CA VAL A 284 6.02 26.04 12.92
C VAL A 284 4.83 26.79 12.34
N ASP A 285 4.77 28.10 12.59
CA ASP A 285 3.67 28.95 12.12
C ASP A 285 3.47 28.84 10.60
N GLY A 286 2.21 28.70 10.18
CA GLY A 286 1.82 28.54 8.78
C GLY A 286 1.92 27.10 8.25
N MET A 287 2.27 26.13 9.10
CA MET A 287 2.27 24.71 8.79
C MET A 287 1.17 24.00 9.60
N VAL A 288 0.70 22.87 9.07
CA VAL A 288 -0.30 22.01 9.70
C VAL A 288 0.44 20.97 10.53
N ASP A 289 0.12 20.90 11.82
CA ASP A 289 0.62 19.85 12.69
C ASP A 289 0.02 18.49 12.32
N PRO A 290 0.77 17.40 12.50
CA PRO A 290 0.26 16.06 12.26
C PRO A 290 -0.91 15.72 13.17
N HIS A 291 -1.83 14.93 12.63
CA HIS A 291 -3.00 14.46 13.36
C HIS A 291 -2.62 13.47 14.48
N HIS A 292 -1.61 12.63 14.22
CA HIS A 292 -1.04 11.70 15.20
C HIS A 292 0.45 11.50 14.89
N VAL A 293 1.26 11.26 15.92
CA VAL A 293 2.71 11.10 15.80
C VAL A 293 3.20 9.93 16.64
N TRP A 294 4.06 9.10 16.06
CA TRP A 294 4.89 8.16 16.80
C TRP A 294 6.32 8.71 16.94
N GLU A 295 6.70 9.08 18.17
CA GLU A 295 8.07 9.55 18.45
C GLU A 295 9.12 8.47 18.16
N LYS A 296 8.75 7.20 18.34
CA LYS A 296 9.53 6.05 17.87
C LYS A 296 8.81 5.40 16.68
N SER A 297 9.34 5.65 15.48
CA SER A 297 8.76 5.17 14.22
C SER A 297 8.55 3.65 14.20
N PRO A 298 7.30 3.18 14.05
CA PRO A 298 7.01 1.77 13.74
C PRO A 298 7.44 1.37 12.33
N GLY A 299 7.71 2.34 11.45
CA GLY A 299 7.91 2.11 10.03
C GLY A 299 6.56 1.79 9.38
N ILE A 300 5.57 2.65 9.60
CA ILE A 300 4.17 2.43 9.19
C ILE A 300 4.01 2.20 7.68
N SER A 301 3.05 1.36 7.29
CA SER A 301 2.79 0.95 5.92
C SER A 301 1.28 0.87 5.70
N GLY A 302 0.76 0.18 4.66
CA GLY A 302 -0.64 0.29 4.25
C GLY A 302 -1.68 0.24 5.39
N MET A 303 -2.79 0.96 5.18
CA MET A 303 -3.83 1.14 6.18
C MET A 303 -5.23 0.93 5.63
N ALA A 304 -6.13 0.51 6.51
CA ALA A 304 -7.54 0.34 6.22
C ALA A 304 -8.41 0.73 7.41
N PHE A 305 -9.39 1.59 7.16
CA PHE A 305 -10.51 1.77 8.08
C PHE A 305 -11.38 0.54 8.07
N TYR A 306 -11.94 0.20 9.23
CA TYR A 306 -12.84 -0.92 9.37
C TYR A 306 -14.28 -0.41 9.55
N ASP A 307 -15.09 -0.60 8.52
CA ASP A 307 -16.51 -0.23 8.45
C ASP A 307 -17.41 -1.43 8.10
N SER A 308 -16.88 -2.66 8.17
CA SER A 308 -17.64 -3.88 7.90
C SER A 308 -18.48 -4.30 9.12
N PRO A 309 -19.70 -4.83 8.90
CA PRO A 309 -20.52 -5.36 10.00
C PRO A 309 -20.03 -6.73 10.53
N THR A 310 -19.06 -7.38 9.87
CA THR A 310 -18.64 -8.75 10.21
C THR A 310 -18.07 -8.84 11.63
N PHE A 311 -17.10 -7.99 11.99
CA PHE A 311 -16.53 -7.94 13.32
C PHE A 311 -16.86 -6.61 13.99
N LYS A 312 -18.00 -6.55 14.69
CA LYS A 312 -18.49 -5.31 15.33
C LYS A 312 -17.49 -4.69 16.32
N ALA A 313 -16.67 -5.50 16.97
CA ALA A 313 -15.61 -5.02 17.88
C ALA A 313 -14.54 -4.17 17.17
N TRP A 314 -14.46 -4.28 15.83
CA TRP A 314 -13.56 -3.47 15.02
C TRP A 314 -14.20 -2.24 14.38
N ASP A 315 -15.50 -2.00 14.60
CA ASP A 315 -16.17 -0.81 14.09
C ASP A 315 -15.46 0.47 14.57
N HIS A 316 -15.30 1.43 13.67
CA HIS A 316 -14.56 2.67 13.92
C HIS A 316 -13.07 2.49 14.28
N ASN A 317 -12.45 1.39 13.86
CA ASN A 317 -11.00 1.22 13.97
C ASN A 317 -10.26 1.52 12.66
N LEU A 318 -9.00 1.91 12.77
CA LEU A 318 -8.04 2.03 11.68
C LEU A 318 -6.89 1.05 11.91
N PHE A 319 -6.65 0.18 10.95
CA PHE A 319 -5.55 -0.78 10.97
C PHE A 319 -4.39 -0.27 10.12
N ILE A 320 -3.17 -0.38 10.63
CA ILE A 320 -1.95 0.12 9.99
C ILE A 320 -0.85 -0.94 10.09
N GLY A 321 -0.27 -1.35 8.97
CA GLY A 321 0.89 -2.22 8.98
C GLY A 321 2.15 -1.53 9.54
N ALA A 322 3.05 -2.27 10.16
CA ALA A 322 4.34 -1.75 10.59
C ALA A 322 5.51 -2.62 10.08
N LEU A 323 6.41 -1.99 9.35
CA LEU A 323 7.57 -2.64 8.73
C LEU A 323 8.72 -2.82 9.71
N ALA A 324 9.02 -1.82 10.55
CA ALA A 324 10.21 -1.85 11.41
C ALA A 324 9.92 -2.60 12.72
N THR A 325 8.73 -2.43 13.30
CA THR A 325 8.32 -3.15 14.52
C THR A 325 7.65 -4.49 14.26
N GLN A 326 7.38 -4.84 12.99
CA GLN A 326 6.89 -6.17 12.57
C GLN A 326 5.56 -6.58 13.20
N GLU A 327 4.58 -5.69 13.10
CA GLU A 327 3.28 -5.84 13.78
C GLU A 327 2.17 -5.16 12.96
N LEU A 328 0.93 -5.39 13.37
CA LEU A 328 -0.27 -4.70 12.90
C LEU A 328 -0.76 -3.77 14.02
N ILE A 329 -0.90 -2.49 13.74
CA ILE A 329 -1.37 -1.49 14.68
C ILE A 329 -2.89 -1.35 14.51
N ARG A 330 -3.66 -1.44 15.60
CA ARG A 330 -5.08 -1.10 15.62
C ARG A 330 -5.27 0.20 16.39
N LEU A 331 -5.84 1.20 15.73
CA LEU A 331 -6.22 2.46 16.35
C LEU A 331 -7.74 2.52 16.49
N GLN A 332 -8.24 2.77 17.69
CA GLN A 332 -9.66 3.03 17.90
C GLN A 332 -9.93 4.53 17.69
N LEU A 333 -10.98 4.83 16.93
CA LEU A 333 -11.34 6.21 16.60
C LEU A 333 -12.65 6.63 17.28
N LYS A 334 -12.68 7.87 17.77
CA LYS A 334 -13.91 8.58 18.16
C LYS A 334 -14.05 9.81 17.28
N GLY A 335 -14.85 9.68 16.22
CA GLY A 335 -14.83 10.65 15.11
C GLY A 335 -13.46 10.61 14.45
N ASP A 336 -12.85 11.79 14.25
CA ASP A 336 -11.49 11.86 13.71
C ASP A 336 -10.42 11.64 14.78
N LYS A 337 -10.71 11.46 16.08
CA LYS A 337 -9.67 11.35 17.13
C LYS A 337 -9.24 9.90 17.37
N VAL A 338 -7.93 9.65 17.40
CA VAL A 338 -7.35 8.42 17.96
C VAL A 338 -7.52 8.42 19.49
N VAL A 339 -8.23 7.44 20.03
CA VAL A 339 -8.49 7.33 21.48
C VAL A 339 -7.81 6.14 22.14
N HIS A 340 -7.40 5.14 21.36
CA HIS A 340 -6.71 3.96 21.85
C HIS A 340 -5.83 3.35 20.75
N GLU A 341 -4.78 2.65 21.16
CA GLU A 341 -3.86 1.94 20.27
C GLU A 341 -3.53 0.56 20.84
N GLU A 342 -3.57 -0.45 19.99
CA GLU A 342 -3.17 -1.82 20.30
C GLU A 342 -2.17 -2.33 19.25
N ARG A 343 -1.20 -3.14 19.70
CA ARG A 343 -0.21 -3.81 18.84
C ARG A 343 -0.56 -5.29 18.69
N LEU A 344 -0.82 -5.71 17.45
CA LEU A 344 -1.28 -7.04 17.06
C LEU A 344 -0.21 -7.76 16.25
N LEU A 345 -0.26 -9.10 16.24
CA LEU A 345 0.55 -9.97 15.38
C LEU A 345 2.09 -9.85 15.57
N GLY A 346 2.59 -9.21 16.63
CA GLY A 346 4.04 -9.08 16.86
C GLY A 346 4.77 -10.43 16.95
N ASP A 347 4.10 -11.47 17.44
CA ASP A 347 4.65 -12.83 17.51
C ASP A 347 4.83 -13.49 16.14
N LEU A 348 4.19 -12.98 15.08
CA LEU A 348 4.40 -13.42 13.70
C LEU A 348 5.80 -13.07 13.19
N LYS A 349 6.44 -12.05 13.77
CA LYS A 349 7.79 -11.57 13.41
C LYS A 349 7.95 -11.27 11.91
N ALA A 350 6.87 -10.79 11.30
CA ALA A 350 6.82 -10.46 9.88
C ALA A 350 6.65 -8.95 9.68
N ARG A 351 7.38 -8.40 8.71
CA ARG A 351 7.23 -7.00 8.30
C ARG A 351 5.88 -6.85 7.58
N ILE A 352 4.98 -6.01 8.08
CA ILE A 352 3.66 -5.83 7.46
C ILE A 352 3.72 -4.68 6.44
N ARG A 353 3.27 -4.93 5.20
CA ARG A 353 3.34 -3.98 4.06
C ARG A 353 2.02 -3.33 3.72
N ASP A 354 0.97 -4.11 3.57
CA ASP A 354 -0.35 -3.60 3.21
C ASP A 354 -1.41 -4.26 4.06
N VAL A 355 -2.49 -3.53 4.31
CA VAL A 355 -3.64 -3.99 5.08
C VAL A 355 -4.89 -3.51 4.35
N ARG A 356 -5.83 -4.41 4.09
CA ARG A 356 -7.10 -4.10 3.42
C ARG A 356 -8.24 -4.81 4.13
N VAL A 357 -9.41 -4.18 4.20
CA VAL A 357 -10.65 -4.89 4.56
C VAL A 357 -11.17 -5.59 3.31
N GLY A 358 -11.32 -6.90 3.40
CA GLY A 358 -11.94 -7.71 2.36
C GLY A 358 -13.45 -7.51 2.32
N PRO A 359 -14.10 -7.87 1.20
CA PRO A 359 -15.55 -7.76 1.06
C PRO A 359 -16.33 -8.73 1.97
N ASP A 360 -15.64 -9.70 2.58
CA ASP A 360 -16.17 -10.59 3.62
C ASP A 360 -15.97 -10.03 5.04
N GLY A 361 -15.35 -8.86 5.18
CA GLY A 361 -15.08 -8.19 6.45
C GLY A 361 -13.86 -8.69 7.20
N TYR A 362 -13.05 -9.58 6.63
CA TYR A 362 -11.76 -9.93 7.20
C TYR A 362 -10.70 -8.91 6.80
N LEU A 363 -9.63 -8.81 7.59
CA LEU A 363 -8.44 -8.08 7.19
C LEU A 363 -7.57 -8.97 6.31
N TYR A 364 -7.04 -8.41 5.24
CA TYR A 364 -6.08 -9.04 4.35
C TYR A 364 -4.76 -8.30 4.45
N VAL A 365 -3.71 -9.03 4.80
CA VAL A 365 -2.42 -8.47 5.22
C VAL A 365 -1.30 -9.03 4.34
N LEU A 366 -0.50 -8.16 3.75
CA LEU A 366 0.69 -8.52 2.98
C LEU A 366 1.96 -8.41 3.84
N THR A 367 2.85 -9.40 3.76
CA THR A 367 4.17 -9.33 4.39
C THR A 367 5.26 -8.89 3.40
N ASP A 368 6.17 -7.99 3.83
CA ASP A 368 7.31 -7.52 3.04
C ASP A 368 8.52 -8.45 3.20
N ASP A 369 8.51 -9.55 2.47
CA ASP A 369 9.63 -10.50 2.39
C ASP A 369 9.87 -10.95 0.93
N LYS A 370 11.06 -11.48 0.64
CA LYS A 370 11.36 -12.14 -0.65
C LYS A 370 10.46 -13.36 -0.88
N ASP A 371 10.03 -14.00 0.20
CA ASP A 371 9.03 -15.07 0.23
C ASP A 371 7.84 -14.60 1.08
N GLY A 372 7.20 -13.52 0.63
CA GLY A 372 6.08 -12.89 1.30
C GLY A 372 4.79 -13.68 1.16
N ALA A 373 3.84 -13.36 2.02
CA ALA A 373 2.55 -14.02 2.11
C ALA A 373 1.40 -13.00 2.09
N LEU A 374 0.24 -13.47 1.66
CA LEU A 374 -1.06 -12.87 1.87
C LEU A 374 -1.75 -13.63 2.99
N LEU A 375 -2.04 -12.94 4.09
CA LEU A 375 -2.69 -13.48 5.27
C LEU A 375 -4.11 -12.94 5.36
N LYS A 376 -5.04 -13.77 5.83
CA LYS A 376 -6.39 -13.38 6.20
C LYS A 376 -6.50 -13.41 7.72
N VAL A 377 -6.90 -12.28 8.29
CA VAL A 377 -6.97 -12.03 9.73
C VAL A 377 -8.41 -11.73 10.13
N GLY A 378 -8.93 -12.49 11.09
CA GLY A 378 -10.26 -12.35 11.65
C GLY A 378 -10.24 -12.28 13.17
N LEU A 379 -11.44 -12.29 13.75
CA LEU A 379 -11.65 -12.30 15.19
C LEU A 379 -12.59 -13.45 15.56
N ASP A 380 -12.11 -14.36 16.40
CA ASP A 380 -12.91 -15.35 17.11
C ASP A 380 -13.40 -14.73 18.42
N GLY A 381 -14.70 -14.39 18.46
CA GLY A 381 -15.42 -13.88 19.62
C GLY A 381 -16.91 -13.83 19.32
N ASP A 382 -17.76 -14.21 20.28
CA ASP A 382 -19.20 -14.45 20.13
C ASP A 382 -19.92 -13.38 19.29
N ALA A 383 -20.38 -13.79 18.10
CA ALA A 383 -21.19 -12.97 17.19
C ALA A 383 -22.58 -12.65 17.74
#